data_AF-A0A848LY81-F1
#
_entry.id   AF-A0A848LY81-F1
#
_cell.length_a   1.000
_cell.length_b   1.000
_cell.length_c   1.000
_cell.angle_alpha   90.00
_cell.angle_beta   90.00
_cell.angle_gamma   90.00
#
_symmetry.space_group_name_H-M   'P 1'
#
loop_
_entity.id
_entity.type
_entity.pdbx_description
1 polymer ?
#
loop_
_entity_poly.entity_id
_entity_poly.type
_entity_poly.pdbx_seq_one_letter_code
_entity_poly.pdbx_strand_id
1 'polypeptide(L)'
;MGRRAGGVHGRDSCERGVATGGGAYHGFVSGIPGVLVAEQPHYLPWVDFYEQVARAGTLLVLDNVQWLRRGWQRRTRVALPANVPLPPPTEPGFQWLSIPLEDPHRDTLIQDLAVDTRQPWARKHLQTLVTLYGRRPHFGAQVLPLVEPFYDMAAREGGPGSLLRVLLASMALFHEPLGLRPNIVLASTLEKRGDDKTGRLVAYCQQLGAHTYYSGMGSSLYLKLSLFRAADVRVLWQRFRHPPYPQGREGRFVHGMSLVDVLANVPVDEVRQWLEPSPWGPFAQTGSGGA
;
A
#
# COMPACT_ATOMS: atom_id res chain seq x y z
N MET A 1 -9.24 -38.66 -66.18
CA MET A 1 -10.67 -38.61 -65.82
C MET A 1 -10.80 -38.40 -64.31
N GLY A 2 -10.78 -37.14 -63.86
CA GLY A 2 -10.97 -36.78 -62.46
C GLY A 2 -12.42 -36.35 -62.21
N ARG A 3 -13.13 -37.06 -61.33
CA ARG A 3 -14.46 -36.69 -60.79
C ARG A 3 -14.25 -35.69 -59.65
N ARG A 4 -14.84 -34.49 -59.72
CA ARG A 4 -16.05 -34.00 -59.00
C ARG A 4 -15.90 -33.96 -57.47
N ALA A 5 -16.39 -32.97 -56.71
CA ALA A 5 -17.09 -31.71 -56.94
C ALA A 5 -17.37 -31.06 -55.56
N GLY A 6 -17.73 -29.77 -55.55
CA GLY A 6 -18.44 -29.07 -54.44
C GLY A 6 -17.49 -28.18 -53.63
N GLY A 7 -17.54 -26.85 -53.72
CA GLY A 7 -18.67 -25.96 -53.38
C GLY A 7 -18.36 -25.36 -52.00
N VAL A 8 -18.62 -24.11 -51.61
CA VAL A 8 -19.61 -23.08 -51.96
C VAL A 8 -19.14 -21.76 -51.30
N HIS A 9 -19.44 -20.64 -51.98
CA HIS A 9 -19.62 -19.26 -51.50
C HIS A 9 -18.53 -18.53 -50.69
N GLY A 10 -17.98 -17.50 -51.35
CA GLY A 10 -17.52 -16.30 -50.68
C GLY A 10 -18.68 -15.52 -50.07
N ARG A 11 -18.40 -14.89 -48.92
CA ARG A 11 -19.13 -13.75 -48.38
C ARG A 11 -18.13 -12.76 -47.80
N ASP A 12 -18.12 -11.60 -48.44
CA ASP A 12 -17.96 -10.26 -47.90
C ASP A 12 -17.23 -10.10 -46.56
N SER A 13 -16.01 -9.59 -46.70
CA SER A 13 -15.32 -8.72 -45.76
C SER A 13 -16.23 -7.55 -45.34
N CYS A 14 -16.70 -7.59 -44.09
CA CYS A 14 -17.24 -6.42 -43.41
C CYS A 14 -16.21 -6.00 -42.35
N GLU A 15 -15.37 -5.04 -42.74
CA GLU A 15 -14.52 -4.28 -41.83
C GLU A 15 -15.40 -3.62 -40.77
N ARG A 16 -15.18 -3.95 -39.49
CA ARG A 16 -15.59 -3.11 -38.37
C ARG A 16 -14.37 -2.86 -37.51
N GLY A 17 -13.80 -1.68 -37.72
CA GLY A 17 -12.74 -1.13 -36.89
C GLY A 17 -13.17 -1.15 -35.43
N VAL A 18 -12.36 -1.80 -34.61
CA VAL A 18 -12.42 -1.63 -33.16
C VAL A 18 -11.84 -0.25 -32.90
N ALA A 19 -12.72 0.69 -32.55
CA ALA A 19 -12.34 1.99 -32.04
C ALA A 19 -11.50 1.78 -30.78
N THR A 20 -10.20 1.99 -30.91
CA THR A 20 -9.30 2.23 -29.78
C THR A 20 -9.72 3.55 -29.17
N GLY A 21 -10.57 3.49 -28.13
CA GLY A 21 -10.85 4.62 -27.26
C GLY A 21 -9.59 4.97 -26.48
N GLY A 22 -8.75 5.80 -27.10
CA GLY A 22 -7.66 6.49 -26.43
C GLY A 22 -8.22 7.50 -25.43
N GLY A 23 -8.30 7.10 -24.17
CA GLY A 23 -8.31 8.03 -23.06
C GLY A 23 -6.87 8.46 -22.79
N ALA A 24 -6.51 9.69 -23.13
CA ALA A 24 -5.25 10.29 -22.71
C ALA A 24 -5.26 10.37 -21.16
N TYR A 25 -4.44 9.55 -20.50
CA TYR A 25 -4.32 9.55 -19.05
C TYR A 25 -3.53 10.77 -18.60
N HIS A 26 -4.22 11.71 -17.96
CA HIS A 26 -3.59 12.83 -17.27
C HIS A 26 -3.20 12.42 -15.85
N GLY A 27 -1.88 12.26 -15.64
CA GLY A 27 -1.20 12.64 -14.40
C GLY A 27 -1.00 11.53 -13.37
N PHE A 28 0.25 11.08 -13.21
CA PHE A 28 0.71 10.58 -11.92
C PHE A 28 0.50 11.68 -10.86
N VAL A 29 -0.03 11.32 -9.69
CA VAL A 29 0.00 12.19 -8.52
C VAL A 29 1.43 12.12 -7.95
N SER A 30 2.28 13.04 -8.39
CA SER A 30 3.47 13.38 -7.61
C SER A 30 2.96 13.88 -6.25
N GLY A 31 3.48 13.33 -5.15
CA GLY A 31 3.08 13.76 -3.82
C GLY A 31 3.29 15.27 -3.61
N ILE A 32 2.68 15.84 -2.57
CA ILE A 32 2.63 17.28 -2.38
C ILE A 32 3.99 17.79 -1.90
N PRO A 33 4.69 18.67 -2.66
CA PRO A 33 6.02 19.15 -2.30
C PRO A 33 6.06 19.75 -0.89
N GLY A 34 7.11 19.43 -0.14
CA GLY A 34 7.30 19.91 1.24
C GLY A 34 6.40 19.25 2.29
N VAL A 35 5.59 18.25 1.92
CA VAL A 35 4.89 17.37 2.86
C VAL A 35 5.73 16.13 3.13
N LEU A 36 6.11 15.94 4.40
CA LEU A 36 6.75 14.74 4.89
C LEU A 36 5.72 13.82 5.57
N VAL A 37 5.71 12.55 5.17
CA VAL A 37 5.08 11.46 5.91
C VAL A 37 6.19 10.54 6.41
N ALA A 38 6.24 10.27 7.71
CA ALA A 38 7.20 9.33 8.28
C ALA A 38 6.48 8.09 8.80
N GLU A 39 6.67 6.95 8.14
CA GLU A 39 5.99 5.70 8.45
C GLU A 39 6.99 4.56 8.58
N GLN A 40 6.67 3.57 9.41
CA GLN A 40 7.43 2.33 9.45
C GLN A 40 7.16 1.54 8.16
N PRO A 41 8.10 0.67 7.74
CA PRO A 41 7.83 -0.18 6.60
C PRO A 41 6.79 -1.26 6.95
N HIS A 42 5.88 -1.54 6.02
CA HIS A 42 4.70 -2.36 6.26
C HIS A 42 4.49 -3.44 5.18
N TYR A 43 4.15 -4.64 5.62
CA TYR A 43 3.81 -5.75 4.75
C TYR A 43 2.37 -5.60 4.26
N LEU A 44 2.19 -5.51 2.93
CA LEU A 44 0.93 -5.34 2.21
C LEU A 44 -0.03 -4.38 2.94
N PRO A 45 0.32 -3.08 3.00
CA PRO A 45 -0.37 -2.10 3.82
C PRO A 45 -1.86 -1.96 3.49
N TRP A 46 -2.61 -1.35 4.40
CA TRP A 46 -4.01 -1.00 4.23
C TRP A 46 -4.18 0.32 3.48
N VAL A 47 -5.40 0.64 3.01
CA VAL A 47 -5.64 1.83 2.16
C VAL A 47 -5.30 3.15 2.84
N ASP A 48 -5.49 3.29 4.15
CA ASP A 48 -5.16 4.53 4.87
C ASP A 48 -3.65 4.85 4.79
N PHE A 49 -2.78 3.84 4.72
CA PHE A 49 -1.35 4.06 4.44
C PHE A 49 -1.16 4.68 3.06
N TYR A 50 -1.84 4.17 2.02
CA TYR A 50 -1.74 4.71 0.66
C TYR A 50 -2.34 6.11 0.54
N GLU A 51 -3.30 6.49 1.39
CA GLU A 51 -3.76 7.89 1.47
C GLU A 51 -2.69 8.81 2.04
N GLN A 52 -1.92 8.38 3.04
CA GLN A 52 -0.76 9.14 3.49
C GLN A 52 0.27 9.28 2.38
N VAL A 53 0.56 8.19 1.67
CA VAL A 53 1.48 8.22 0.51
C VAL A 53 0.98 9.18 -0.57
N ALA A 54 -0.33 9.26 -0.82
CA ALA A 54 -0.92 10.20 -1.77
C ALA A 54 -0.76 11.68 -1.37
N ARG A 55 -0.49 11.98 -0.08
CA ARG A 55 -0.12 13.33 0.37
C ARG A 55 1.38 13.56 0.42
N ALA A 56 2.16 12.49 0.56
CA ALA A 56 3.59 12.56 0.83
C ALA A 56 4.39 13.01 -0.40
N GLY A 57 4.85 14.27 -0.40
CA GLY A 57 5.94 14.67 -1.30
C GLY A 57 7.20 13.83 -1.01
N THR A 58 7.50 13.63 0.26
CA THR A 58 8.51 12.68 0.73
C THR A 58 7.90 11.68 1.70
N LEU A 59 8.07 10.38 1.40
CA LEU A 59 7.81 9.27 2.31
C LEU A 59 9.13 8.87 2.99
N LEU A 60 9.28 9.22 4.25
CA LEU A 60 10.40 8.78 5.08
C LEU A 60 10.08 7.42 5.72
N VAL A 61 10.83 6.40 5.35
CA VAL A 61 10.72 5.06 5.92
C VAL A 61 11.53 4.98 7.20
N LEU A 62 10.87 4.75 8.33
CA LEU A 62 11.47 4.59 9.64
C LEU A 62 12.04 3.17 9.81
N ASP A 63 13.08 2.85 9.05
CA ASP A 63 13.77 1.55 9.04
C ASP A 63 14.76 1.35 10.21
N ASN A 64 15.25 2.44 10.78
CA ASN A 64 16.18 2.46 11.91
C ASN A 64 15.51 2.44 13.30
N VAL A 65 14.27 1.95 13.40
CA VAL A 65 13.52 1.81 14.66
C VAL A 65 13.37 0.34 15.04
N GLN A 66 13.13 0.09 16.34
CA GLN A 66 12.90 -1.26 16.85
C GLN A 66 11.61 -1.85 16.27
N TRP A 67 11.67 -3.12 15.89
CA TRP A 67 10.47 -3.86 15.46
C TRP A 67 9.56 -4.21 16.64
N LEU A 68 8.32 -4.58 16.34
CA LEU A 68 7.37 -5.07 17.34
C LEU A 68 6.97 -6.51 17.02
N ARG A 69 7.13 -7.43 18.00
CA ARG A 69 6.87 -8.87 17.82
C ARG A 69 5.51 -9.21 17.19
N ARG A 70 4.49 -8.45 17.58
CA ARG A 70 3.10 -8.56 17.10
C ARG A 70 2.64 -7.33 16.32
N GLY A 71 3.57 -6.48 15.87
CA GLY A 71 3.25 -5.28 15.12
C GLY A 71 2.91 -5.54 13.67
N TRP A 72 2.44 -4.47 13.02
CA TRP A 72 1.97 -4.46 11.64
C TRP A 72 3.11 -4.47 10.60
N GLN A 73 4.37 -4.29 11.01
CA GLN A 73 5.49 -4.18 10.08
C GLN A 73 5.59 -5.42 9.19
N ARG A 74 5.49 -6.62 9.77
CA ARG A 74 5.63 -7.90 9.07
C ARG A 74 4.31 -8.66 8.88
N ARG A 75 3.18 -8.04 9.22
CA ARG A 75 1.88 -8.73 9.28
C ARG A 75 0.81 -7.90 8.59
N THR A 76 -0.02 -8.57 7.80
CA THR A 76 -1.18 -7.95 7.17
C THR A 76 -2.45 -8.75 7.43
N ARG A 77 -3.59 -8.06 7.42
CA ARG A 77 -4.90 -8.68 7.54
C ARG A 77 -5.46 -9.00 6.17
N VAL A 78 -5.92 -10.22 6.00
CA VAL A 78 -6.62 -10.70 4.79
C VAL A 78 -7.92 -11.37 5.17
N ALA A 79 -8.78 -11.61 4.18
CA ALA A 79 -10.09 -12.20 4.37
C ALA A 79 -10.00 -13.58 5.04
N LEU A 80 -11.08 -13.97 5.74
CA LEU A 80 -11.26 -15.35 6.13
C LEU A 80 -11.77 -16.17 4.95
N PRO A 81 -11.53 -17.50 4.91
CA PRO A 81 -12.18 -18.37 3.94
C PRO A 81 -13.70 -18.29 4.07
N ALA A 82 -14.42 -18.41 2.94
CA ALA A 82 -15.86 -18.18 2.85
C ALA A 82 -16.73 -19.02 3.81
N ASN A 83 -16.21 -20.16 4.27
CA ASN A 83 -16.96 -21.12 5.10
C ASN A 83 -16.47 -21.16 6.55
N VAL A 84 -15.67 -20.20 7.01
CA VAL A 84 -15.29 -20.11 8.42
C VAL A 84 -16.42 -19.41 9.18
N PRO A 85 -17.10 -20.10 10.13
CA PRO A 85 -18.09 -19.45 10.97
C PRO A 85 -17.45 -18.30 11.71
N LEU A 86 -18.08 -17.12 11.70
CA LEU A 86 -17.68 -16.01 12.55
C LEU A 86 -18.34 -16.21 13.92
N PRO A 87 -17.58 -16.43 15.01
CA PRO A 87 -18.17 -16.48 16.34
C PRO A 87 -19.00 -15.22 16.63
N PRO A 88 -20.30 -15.35 16.95
CA PRO A 88 -21.07 -14.21 17.43
C PRO A 88 -20.59 -13.81 18.84
N PRO A 89 -20.45 -12.52 19.20
CA PRO A 89 -20.16 -11.33 18.42
C PRO A 89 -18.80 -10.76 18.84
N THR A 90 -17.68 -11.44 18.58
CA THR A 90 -16.38 -11.02 19.15
C THR A 90 -15.15 -11.28 18.29
N GLU A 91 -15.26 -12.07 17.23
CA GLU A 91 -14.05 -12.49 16.50
C GLU A 91 -13.75 -11.65 15.26
N PRO A 92 -12.45 -11.40 15.01
CA PRO A 92 -12.03 -10.57 13.89
C PRO A 92 -12.43 -11.24 12.58
N GLY A 93 -13.20 -10.55 11.75
CA GLY A 93 -13.41 -10.93 10.35
C GLY A 93 -12.13 -10.76 9.52
N PHE A 94 -11.04 -11.41 9.90
CA PHE A 94 -9.79 -11.47 9.16
C PHE A 94 -8.89 -12.57 9.70
N GLN A 95 -7.94 -13.01 8.88
CA GLN A 95 -6.75 -13.74 9.34
C GLN A 95 -5.49 -12.92 9.08
N TRP A 96 -4.41 -13.26 9.79
CA TRP A 96 -3.12 -12.63 9.60
C TRP A 96 -2.24 -13.46 8.67
N LEU A 97 -1.64 -12.81 7.67
CA LEU A 97 -0.41 -13.28 7.04
C LEU A 97 0.77 -12.66 7.79
N SER A 98 1.80 -13.45 8.10
CA SER A 98 2.95 -12.99 8.89
C SER A 98 4.25 -13.49 8.27
N ILE A 99 5.12 -12.58 7.84
CA ILE A 99 6.45 -12.94 7.34
C ILE A 99 7.25 -13.53 8.52
N PRO A 100 7.79 -14.75 8.40
CA PRO A 100 8.58 -15.37 9.46
C PRO A 100 9.97 -14.73 9.51
N LEU A 101 10.57 -14.71 10.71
CA LEU A 101 11.86 -14.06 10.95
C LEU A 101 12.84 -15.07 11.55
N GLU A 102 14.13 -14.92 11.22
CA GLU A 102 15.22 -15.67 11.84
C GLU A 102 15.55 -15.06 13.20
N ASP A 103 15.36 -15.85 14.27
CA ASP A 103 15.76 -15.57 15.66
C ASP A 103 15.70 -14.10 16.11
N PRO A 104 14.55 -13.42 16.00
CA PRO A 104 14.51 -11.97 16.16
C PRO A 104 14.56 -11.57 17.65
N HIS A 105 15.54 -10.75 18.04
CA HIS A 105 15.60 -10.14 19.37
C HIS A 105 14.72 -8.89 19.44
N ARG A 106 14.15 -8.57 20.61
CA ARG A 106 13.22 -7.44 20.80
C ARG A 106 13.83 -6.09 20.40
N ASP A 107 15.12 -5.89 20.66
CA ASP A 107 15.80 -4.62 20.43
C ASP A 107 16.38 -4.46 19.02
N THR A 108 16.22 -5.46 18.17
CA THR A 108 16.68 -5.42 16.77
C THR A 108 15.97 -4.32 16.00
N LEU A 109 16.71 -3.58 15.17
CA LEU A 109 16.10 -2.59 14.28
C LEU A 109 15.49 -3.29 13.07
N ILE A 110 14.47 -2.67 12.46
CA ILE A 110 13.79 -3.25 11.30
C ILE A 110 14.78 -3.50 10.15
N GLN A 111 15.71 -2.59 9.91
CA GLN A 111 16.76 -2.72 8.89
C GLN A 111 17.72 -3.91 9.08
N ASP A 112 17.82 -4.46 10.30
CA ASP A 112 18.74 -5.57 10.60
C ASP A 112 18.04 -6.94 10.54
N LEU A 113 16.71 -6.97 10.47
CA LEU A 113 15.94 -8.21 10.51
C LEU A 113 16.07 -9.04 9.23
N ALA A 114 16.14 -10.35 9.43
CA ALA A 114 16.15 -11.34 8.36
C ALA A 114 14.85 -12.15 8.30
N VAL A 115 14.42 -12.45 7.08
CA VAL A 115 13.31 -13.38 6.80
C VAL A 115 13.77 -14.82 7.02
N ASP A 116 12.93 -15.66 7.63
CA ASP A 116 13.22 -17.09 7.81
C ASP A 116 13.07 -17.86 6.50
N THR A 117 14.22 -18.12 5.87
CA THR A 117 14.33 -18.79 4.57
C THR A 117 13.98 -20.28 4.61
N ARG A 118 13.93 -20.89 5.81
CA ARG A 118 13.56 -22.31 5.98
C ARG A 118 12.07 -22.54 5.81
N GLN A 119 11.27 -21.47 5.82
CA GLN A 119 9.82 -21.54 5.69
C GLN A 119 9.40 -21.08 4.28
N PRO A 120 8.54 -21.84 3.57
CA PRO A 120 8.06 -21.47 2.24
C PRO A 120 6.95 -20.41 2.34
N TRP A 121 7.18 -19.33 3.09
CA TRP A 121 6.16 -18.35 3.48
C TRP A 121 5.60 -17.61 2.27
N ALA A 122 6.44 -17.20 1.32
CA ALA A 122 6.02 -16.46 0.14
C ALA A 122 5.03 -17.28 -0.70
N ARG A 123 5.39 -18.54 -0.99
CA ARG A 123 4.50 -19.50 -1.67
C ARG A 123 3.19 -19.71 -0.90
N LYS A 124 3.27 -19.91 0.42
CA LYS A 124 2.07 -20.10 1.27
C LYS A 124 1.16 -18.88 1.22
N HIS A 125 1.71 -17.68 1.35
CA HIS A 125 0.95 -16.43 1.34
C HIS A 125 0.31 -16.18 -0.03
N LEU A 126 1.04 -16.35 -1.13
CA LEU A 126 0.47 -16.26 -2.49
C LEU A 126 -0.70 -17.24 -2.66
N GLN A 127 -0.52 -18.51 -2.27
CA GLN A 127 -1.60 -19.50 -2.34
C GLN A 127 -2.80 -19.09 -1.48
N THR A 128 -2.58 -18.55 -0.29
CA THR A 128 -3.65 -18.02 0.55
C THR A 128 -4.40 -16.88 -0.15
N LEU A 129 -3.71 -15.92 -0.76
CA LEU A 129 -4.36 -14.84 -1.51
C LEU A 129 -5.18 -15.38 -2.68
N VAL A 130 -4.63 -16.31 -3.48
CA VAL A 130 -5.35 -16.94 -4.59
C VAL A 130 -6.60 -17.67 -4.10
N THR A 131 -6.51 -18.42 -3.00
CA THR A 131 -7.66 -19.13 -2.42
C THR A 131 -8.75 -18.18 -1.94
N LEU A 132 -8.37 -17.09 -1.25
CA LEU A 132 -9.32 -16.16 -0.66
C LEU A 132 -9.95 -15.22 -1.68
N TYR A 133 -9.15 -14.77 -2.66
CA TYR A 133 -9.51 -13.68 -3.54
C TYR A 133 -9.69 -14.09 -5.01
N GLY A 134 -9.31 -15.31 -5.39
CA GLY A 134 -9.32 -15.76 -6.80
C GLY A 134 -10.66 -15.65 -7.51
N ARG A 135 -11.78 -15.65 -6.76
CA ARG A 135 -13.14 -15.48 -7.30
C ARG A 135 -13.70 -14.06 -7.13
N ARG A 136 -12.93 -13.11 -6.62
CA ARG A 136 -13.37 -11.72 -6.50
C ARG A 136 -13.29 -11.02 -7.85
N PRO A 137 -14.17 -10.04 -8.11
CA PRO A 137 -14.34 -9.46 -9.45
C PRO A 137 -13.07 -8.90 -10.08
N HIS A 138 -12.13 -8.41 -9.26
CA HIS A 138 -10.98 -7.64 -9.73
C HIS A 138 -9.63 -8.29 -9.43
N PHE A 139 -9.59 -9.37 -8.63
CA PHE A 139 -8.33 -9.97 -8.19
C PHE A 139 -7.45 -10.43 -9.35
N GLY A 140 -8.00 -11.21 -10.29
CA GLY A 140 -7.23 -11.75 -11.41
C GLY A 140 -6.67 -10.69 -12.36
N ALA A 141 -7.41 -9.58 -12.55
CA ALA A 141 -7.03 -8.52 -13.48
C ALA A 141 -6.14 -7.44 -12.86
N GLN A 142 -6.32 -7.13 -11.57
CA GLN A 142 -5.70 -5.96 -10.92
C GLN A 142 -4.68 -6.32 -9.83
N VAL A 143 -4.81 -7.49 -9.19
CA VAL A 143 -4.00 -7.83 -8.01
C VAL A 143 -3.02 -8.96 -8.30
N LEU A 144 -3.48 -10.07 -8.87
CA LEU A 144 -2.67 -11.25 -9.13
C LEU A 144 -1.40 -10.94 -9.93
N PRO A 145 -1.44 -10.14 -11.03
CA PRO A 145 -0.25 -9.80 -11.82
C PRO A 145 0.82 -9.02 -11.04
N LEU A 146 0.45 -8.39 -9.91
CA LEU A 146 1.37 -7.64 -9.06
C LEU A 146 1.93 -8.53 -7.93
N VAL A 147 1.06 -9.28 -7.25
CA VAL A 147 1.48 -10.08 -6.08
C VAL A 147 2.33 -11.29 -6.49
N GLU A 148 2.08 -11.89 -7.65
CA GLU A 148 2.84 -13.07 -8.10
C GLU A 148 4.34 -12.78 -8.29
N PRO A 149 4.76 -11.79 -9.11
CA PRO A 149 6.18 -11.45 -9.22
C PRO A 149 6.77 -10.91 -7.91
N PHE A 150 5.98 -10.20 -7.09
CA PHE A 150 6.41 -9.77 -5.76
C PHE A 150 6.80 -10.97 -4.88
N TYR A 151 5.98 -12.01 -4.82
CA TYR A 151 6.29 -13.20 -4.01
C TYR A 151 7.42 -14.05 -4.59
N ASP A 152 7.58 -14.11 -5.91
CA ASP A 152 8.74 -14.77 -6.54
C ASP A 152 10.06 -14.09 -6.14
N MET A 153 10.11 -12.76 -6.21
CA MET A 153 11.26 -11.98 -5.72
C MET A 153 11.45 -12.17 -4.21
N ALA A 154 10.39 -12.02 -3.41
CA ALA A 154 10.47 -12.12 -1.96
C ALA A 154 10.87 -13.53 -1.47
N ALA A 155 10.62 -14.58 -2.26
CA ALA A 155 11.07 -15.94 -1.96
C ALA A 155 12.59 -16.12 -2.06
N ARG A 156 13.28 -15.22 -2.78
CA ARG A 156 14.73 -15.25 -2.98
C ARG A 156 15.49 -14.40 -1.96
N GLU A 157 14.76 -13.64 -1.14
CA GLU A 157 15.33 -12.77 -0.12
C GLU A 157 15.81 -13.57 1.10
N GLY A 158 17.01 -13.24 1.59
CA GLY A 158 17.63 -13.89 2.74
C GLY A 158 18.74 -13.05 3.37
N GLY A 159 19.16 -13.45 4.57
CA GLY A 159 20.21 -12.77 5.33
C GLY A 159 19.80 -11.40 5.92
N PRO A 160 20.76 -10.68 6.54
CA PRO A 160 20.49 -9.39 7.19
C PRO A 160 19.81 -8.37 6.27
N GLY A 161 18.82 -7.68 6.82
CA GLY A 161 18.03 -6.65 6.12
C GLY A 161 17.09 -7.16 5.03
N SER A 162 16.98 -8.48 4.84
CA SER A 162 16.03 -9.06 3.88
C SER A 162 14.58 -8.71 4.20
N LEU A 163 14.22 -8.56 5.48
CA LEU A 163 12.87 -8.09 5.81
C LEU A 163 12.63 -6.70 5.25
N LEU A 164 13.55 -5.75 5.48
CA LEU A 164 13.38 -4.37 5.00
C LEU A 164 13.20 -4.34 3.47
N ARG A 165 14.01 -5.08 2.71
CA ARG A 165 13.89 -5.16 1.25
C ARG A 165 12.51 -5.68 0.81
N VAL A 166 12.00 -6.74 1.46
CA VAL A 166 10.65 -7.25 1.22
C VAL A 166 9.58 -6.22 1.56
N LEU A 167 9.70 -5.52 2.69
CA LEU A 167 8.70 -4.54 3.11
C LEU A 167 8.68 -3.29 2.22
N LEU A 168 9.84 -2.81 1.78
CA LEU A 168 9.94 -1.69 0.83
C LEU A 168 9.25 -2.02 -0.50
N ALA A 169 9.52 -3.21 -1.05
CA ALA A 169 8.83 -3.69 -2.24
C ALA A 169 7.32 -3.86 -2.00
N SER A 170 6.93 -4.30 -0.80
CA SER A 170 5.53 -4.51 -0.43
C SER A 170 4.73 -3.20 -0.33
N MET A 171 5.32 -2.13 0.20
CA MET A 171 4.71 -0.80 0.24
C MET A 171 4.58 -0.20 -1.17
N ALA A 172 5.61 -0.40 -2.00
CA ALA A 172 5.64 0.14 -3.36
C ALA A 172 4.74 -0.62 -4.34
N LEU A 173 4.25 -1.80 -3.96
CA LEU A 173 3.57 -2.76 -4.83
C LEU A 173 2.40 -2.13 -5.63
N PHE A 174 1.64 -1.24 -5.01
CA PHE A 174 0.49 -0.59 -5.61
C PHE A 174 0.71 0.88 -5.96
N HIS A 175 1.94 1.39 -5.88
CA HIS A 175 2.22 2.80 -6.21
C HIS A 175 1.87 3.13 -7.66
N GLU A 176 2.33 2.36 -8.64
CA GLU A 176 2.00 2.58 -10.06
C GLU A 176 0.51 2.42 -10.37
N PRO A 177 -0.15 1.32 -9.97
CA PRO A 177 -1.59 1.18 -10.17
C PRO A 177 -2.39 2.30 -9.51
N LEU A 178 -1.95 2.88 -8.40
CA LEU A 178 -2.63 4.01 -7.76
C LEU A 178 -2.17 5.39 -8.26
N GLY A 179 -1.24 5.45 -9.21
CA GLY A 179 -0.71 6.71 -9.72
C GLY A 179 0.18 7.47 -8.73
N LEU A 180 0.73 6.81 -7.72
CA LEU A 180 1.52 7.39 -6.64
C LEU A 180 3.01 7.43 -6.97
N ARG A 181 3.67 8.57 -6.71
CA ARG A 181 5.11 8.76 -6.90
C ARG A 181 5.73 9.60 -5.76
N PRO A 182 5.75 9.10 -4.51
CA PRO A 182 6.44 9.80 -3.43
C PRO A 182 7.96 9.75 -3.66
N ASN A 183 8.70 10.76 -3.19
CA ASN A 183 10.14 10.62 -2.97
C ASN A 183 10.37 9.74 -1.74
N ILE A 184 11.00 8.58 -1.89
CA ILE A 184 11.21 7.64 -0.78
C ILE A 184 12.60 7.84 -0.21
N VAL A 185 12.70 8.06 1.11
CA VAL A 185 13.96 8.22 1.84
C VAL A 185 13.98 7.26 3.02
N LEU A 186 15.14 6.65 3.31
CA LEU A 186 15.30 5.82 4.51
C LEU A 186 15.80 6.68 5.67
N ALA A 187 15.24 6.50 6.86
CA ALA A 187 15.67 7.24 8.04
C ALA A 187 17.10 6.89 8.46
N SER A 188 17.56 5.68 8.14
CA SER A 188 18.95 5.24 8.33
C SER A 188 19.98 6.01 7.50
N THR A 189 19.59 6.65 6.39
CA THR A 189 20.52 7.43 5.54
C THR A 189 20.62 8.90 5.96
N LEU A 190 19.84 9.32 6.96
CA LEU A 190 19.84 10.67 7.50
C LEU A 190 20.62 10.75 8.81
N GLU A 191 21.05 11.96 9.16
CA GLU A 191 21.69 12.17 10.46
C GLU A 191 20.67 12.02 11.59
N LYS A 192 21.00 11.17 12.56
CA LYS A 192 20.18 10.94 13.74
C LYS A 192 20.34 12.10 14.74
N ARG A 193 19.48 13.10 14.64
CA ARG A 193 19.44 14.30 15.50
C ARG A 193 18.16 14.34 16.33
N GLY A 194 18.19 14.98 17.50
CA GLY A 194 17.01 15.16 18.37
C GLY A 194 16.93 14.14 19.51
N ASP A 195 16.65 14.65 20.71
CA ASP A 195 16.79 13.89 21.97
C ASP A 195 15.69 12.85 22.18
N ASP A 196 14.53 13.05 21.55
CA ASP A 196 13.38 12.14 21.65
C ASP A 196 12.76 11.81 20.29
N LYS A 197 11.73 10.96 20.30
CA LYS A 197 11.01 10.53 19.08
C LYS A 197 10.45 11.72 18.29
N THR A 198 9.89 12.73 18.95
CA THR A 198 9.34 13.91 18.27
C THR A 198 10.46 14.79 17.73
N GLY A 199 11.49 15.06 18.53
CA GLY A 199 12.66 15.84 18.11
C GLY A 199 13.35 15.24 16.88
N ARG A 200 13.43 13.91 16.80
CA ARG A 200 13.91 13.20 15.60
C ARG A 200 13.06 13.48 14.37
N LEU A 201 11.73 13.43 14.49
CA LEU A 201 10.83 13.73 13.36
C LEU A 201 10.98 15.18 12.89
N VAL A 202 11.11 16.13 13.82
CA VAL A 202 11.37 17.55 13.49
C VAL A 202 12.71 17.70 12.77
N ALA A 203 13.76 17.05 13.25
CA ALA A 203 15.07 17.11 12.60
C ALA A 203 15.07 16.49 11.20
N TYR A 204 14.29 15.43 10.96
CA TYR A 204 14.10 14.89 9.62
C TYR A 204 13.33 15.85 8.71
N CYS A 205 12.30 16.55 9.22
CA CYS A 205 11.62 17.60 8.45
C CYS A 205 12.62 18.67 7.99
N GLN A 206 13.48 19.15 8.89
CA GLN A 206 14.50 20.16 8.58
C GLN A 206 15.53 19.67 7.56
N GLN A 207 16.07 18.45 7.73
CA GLN A 207 17.04 17.86 6.79
C GLN A 207 16.46 17.69 5.38
N LEU A 208 15.16 17.42 5.27
CA LEU A 208 14.47 17.16 4.01
C LEU A 208 13.76 18.40 3.45
N GLY A 209 13.90 19.57 4.09
CA GLY A 209 13.24 20.82 3.66
C GLY A 209 11.70 20.77 3.72
N ALA A 210 11.12 19.92 4.56
CA ALA A 210 9.69 19.78 4.71
C ALA A 210 9.13 20.83 5.69
N HIS A 211 8.13 21.58 5.24
CA HIS A 211 7.41 22.58 6.05
C HIS A 211 6.05 22.04 6.54
N THR A 212 5.65 20.84 6.12
CA THR A 212 4.47 20.14 6.61
C THR A 212 4.81 18.71 7.01
N TYR A 213 4.44 18.30 8.23
CA TYR A 213 4.46 16.92 8.68
C TYR A 213 3.03 16.38 8.69
N TYR A 214 2.76 15.36 7.88
CA TYR A 214 1.45 14.71 7.78
C TYR A 214 1.49 13.33 8.43
N SER A 215 0.53 13.06 9.33
CA SER A 215 0.54 11.83 10.12
C SER A 215 -0.85 11.34 10.50
N GLY A 216 -0.96 10.05 10.78
CA GLY A 216 -2.18 9.43 11.29
C GLY A 216 -2.60 9.99 12.66
N MET A 217 -3.92 10.07 12.92
CA MET A 217 -4.48 10.61 14.17
C MET A 217 -3.93 9.92 15.44
N GLY A 218 -3.59 8.63 15.37
CA GLY A 218 -3.05 7.89 16.52
C GLY A 218 -1.73 8.46 17.07
N SER A 219 -0.99 9.19 16.24
CA SER A 219 0.26 9.84 16.65
C SER A 219 0.09 11.13 17.47
N SER A 220 -1.10 11.72 17.42
CA SER A 220 -1.42 12.96 18.17
C SER A 220 -1.24 12.83 19.68
N LEU A 221 -1.35 11.61 20.22
CA LEU A 221 -1.23 11.34 21.65
C LEU A 221 0.20 11.47 22.19
N TYR A 222 1.22 11.41 21.33
CA TYR A 222 2.63 11.42 21.77
C TYR A 222 3.50 12.49 21.10
N LEU A 223 3.00 13.18 20.07
CA LEU A 223 3.77 14.21 19.38
C LEU A 223 3.77 15.53 20.15
N LYS A 224 4.97 16.05 20.45
CA LYS A 224 5.17 17.36 21.06
C LYS A 224 5.04 18.47 20.02
N LEU A 225 3.81 18.97 19.80
CA LEU A 225 3.51 20.00 18.78
C LEU A 225 4.28 21.33 18.97
N SER A 226 4.79 21.62 20.17
CA SER A 226 5.67 22.79 20.38
C SER A 226 6.98 22.68 19.59
N LEU A 227 7.56 21.47 19.45
CA LEU A 227 8.82 21.27 18.74
C LEU A 227 8.66 21.50 17.23
N PHE A 228 7.55 21.04 16.65
CA PHE A 228 7.23 21.33 15.24
C PHE A 228 7.01 22.82 15.00
N ARG A 229 6.24 23.49 15.87
CA ARG A 229 5.99 24.95 15.78
C ARG A 229 7.28 25.76 15.88
N ALA A 230 8.20 25.39 16.78
CA ALA A 230 9.49 26.06 16.91
C ALA A 230 10.39 25.91 15.68
N ALA A 231 10.17 24.87 14.88
CA ALA A 231 10.88 24.60 13.63
C ALA A 231 10.13 25.08 12.37
N ASP A 232 9.04 25.83 12.53
CA ASP A 232 8.15 26.27 11.44
C ASP A 232 7.60 25.11 10.57
N VAL A 233 7.34 23.97 11.21
CA VAL A 233 6.74 22.81 10.56
C VAL A 233 5.26 22.71 10.97
N ARG A 234 4.36 22.82 10.00
CA ARG A 234 2.93 22.61 10.20
C ARG A 234 2.65 21.12 10.39
N VAL A 235 1.93 20.76 11.46
CA VAL A 235 1.43 19.39 11.62
C VAL A 235 0.01 19.28 11.07
N LEU A 236 -0.20 18.33 10.16
CA LEU A 236 -1.51 17.97 9.64
C LEU A 236 -1.85 16.53 10.01
N TRP A 237 -3.11 16.31 10.36
CA TRP A 237 -3.60 15.00 10.75
C TRP A 237 -4.42 14.37 9.65
N GLN A 238 -4.21 13.08 9.45
CA GLN A 238 -5.00 12.28 8.55
C GLN A 238 -6.46 12.22 9.00
N ARG A 239 -7.36 12.67 8.12
CA ARG A 239 -8.81 12.60 8.30
C ARG A 239 -9.46 11.78 7.19
N PHE A 240 -8.80 10.68 6.83
CA PHE A 240 -9.31 9.74 5.87
C PHE A 240 -10.48 8.96 6.47
N ARG A 241 -11.60 8.90 5.73
CA ARG A 241 -12.75 8.07 6.08
C ARG A 241 -12.81 6.94 5.06
N HIS A 242 -12.37 5.76 5.48
CA HIS A 242 -12.37 4.58 4.63
C HIS A 242 -13.77 4.33 4.06
N PRO A 243 -13.96 4.39 2.73
CA PRO A 243 -15.25 4.11 2.11
C PRO A 243 -15.64 2.64 2.30
N PRO A 244 -16.90 2.34 2.66
CA PRO A 244 -17.34 0.95 2.75
C PRO A 244 -17.40 0.33 1.34
N TYR A 245 -17.09 -0.95 1.24
CA TYR A 245 -17.17 -1.72 0.00
C TYR A 245 -17.60 -3.17 0.27
N PRO A 246 -18.10 -3.90 -0.74
CA PRO A 246 -18.45 -5.31 -0.57
C PRO A 246 -17.19 -6.17 -0.33
N GLN A 247 -16.92 -6.58 0.90
CA GLN A 247 -15.81 -7.47 1.26
C GLN A 247 -16.04 -8.94 0.85
N GLY A 248 -17.13 -9.20 0.10
CA GLY A 248 -17.51 -10.51 -0.40
C GLY A 248 -17.76 -11.53 0.72
N ARG A 249 -18.31 -11.05 1.84
CA ARG A 249 -18.72 -11.83 3.00
C ARG A 249 -19.90 -11.16 3.69
N GLU A 250 -20.60 -11.92 4.53
CA GLU A 250 -21.68 -11.40 5.38
C GLU A 250 -21.12 -10.83 6.69
N GLY A 251 -21.88 -9.94 7.33
CA GLY A 251 -21.54 -9.36 8.63
C GLY A 251 -21.07 -7.90 8.57
N ARG A 252 -20.48 -7.43 9.68
CA ARG A 252 -20.01 -6.04 9.81
C ARG A 252 -18.79 -5.80 8.92
N PHE A 253 -18.68 -4.58 8.39
CA PHE A 253 -17.51 -4.12 7.67
C PHE A 253 -16.26 -4.16 8.56
N VAL A 254 -15.14 -4.66 8.03
CA VAL A 254 -13.89 -4.78 8.79
C VAL A 254 -12.85 -3.82 8.25
N HIS A 255 -12.34 -2.98 9.14
CA HIS A 255 -11.30 -2.01 8.84
C HIS A 255 -9.88 -2.59 8.95
N GLY A 256 -8.92 -1.93 8.29
CA GLY A 256 -7.50 -2.27 8.35
C GLY A 256 -7.15 -3.56 7.62
N MET A 257 -7.95 -3.94 6.62
CA MET A 257 -7.61 -5.00 5.68
C MET A 257 -6.49 -4.52 4.74
N SER A 258 -5.67 -5.44 4.25
CA SER A 258 -4.70 -5.14 3.19
C SER A 258 -5.37 -4.48 1.99
N LEU A 259 -4.65 -3.59 1.29
CA LEU A 259 -5.11 -3.04 0.02
C LEU A 259 -5.40 -4.15 -1.03
N VAL A 260 -4.79 -5.33 -0.89
CA VAL A 260 -5.14 -6.54 -1.66
C VAL A 260 -6.64 -6.86 -1.55
N ASP A 261 -7.22 -6.76 -0.34
CA ASP A 261 -8.64 -7.01 -0.12
C ASP A 261 -9.52 -5.97 -0.83
N VAL A 262 -9.11 -4.70 -0.75
CA VAL A 262 -9.80 -3.60 -1.41
C VAL A 262 -9.78 -3.79 -2.93
N LEU A 263 -8.59 -3.90 -3.53
CA LEU A 263 -8.41 -4.02 -4.99
C LEU A 263 -8.90 -5.35 -5.56
N ALA A 264 -9.10 -6.38 -4.73
CA ALA A 264 -9.79 -7.60 -5.17
C ALA A 264 -11.29 -7.34 -5.39
N ASN A 265 -11.91 -6.42 -4.66
CA ASN A 265 -13.35 -6.16 -4.64
C ASN A 265 -13.77 -4.84 -5.29
N VAL A 266 -12.85 -3.88 -5.44
CA VAL A 266 -13.11 -2.51 -5.91
C VAL A 266 -12.20 -2.20 -7.10
N PRO A 267 -12.71 -1.59 -8.19
CA PRO A 267 -11.87 -1.15 -9.30
C PRO A 267 -10.81 -0.15 -8.86
N VAL A 268 -9.59 -0.27 -9.39
CA VAL A 268 -8.45 0.61 -9.08
C VAL A 268 -8.77 2.09 -9.31
N ASP A 269 -9.57 2.42 -10.34
CA ASP A 269 -9.96 3.80 -10.62
C ASP A 269 -10.84 4.40 -9.54
N GLU A 270 -11.71 3.61 -8.92
CA GLU A 270 -12.51 4.05 -7.77
C GLU A 270 -11.61 4.23 -6.54
N VAL A 271 -10.65 3.32 -6.32
CA VAL A 271 -9.69 3.47 -5.22
C VAL A 271 -8.82 4.73 -5.42
N ARG A 272 -8.42 5.06 -6.66
CA ARG A 272 -7.71 6.32 -6.95
C ARG A 272 -8.54 7.54 -6.53
N GLN A 273 -9.85 7.56 -6.83
CA GLN A 273 -10.75 8.63 -6.41
C GLN A 273 -10.82 8.77 -4.88
N TRP A 274 -10.78 7.65 -4.14
CA TRP A 274 -10.75 7.71 -2.67
C TRP A 274 -9.48 8.39 -2.13
N LEU A 275 -8.39 8.34 -2.88
CA LEU A 275 -7.11 8.94 -2.53
C LEU A 275 -6.99 10.39 -2.98
N GLU A 276 -7.95 10.94 -3.73
CA GLU A 276 -7.93 12.36 -4.10
C GLU A 276 -8.04 13.26 -2.85
N PRO A 277 -7.37 14.42 -2.82
CA PRO A 277 -7.52 15.35 -1.71
C PRO A 277 -8.94 15.91 -1.68
N SER A 278 -9.49 16.09 -0.49
CA SER A 278 -10.77 16.79 -0.34
C SER A 278 -10.68 18.20 -0.96
N PRO A 279 -11.65 18.62 -1.79
CA PRO A 279 -11.66 19.94 -2.42
C PRO A 279 -11.79 21.09 -1.42
N TRP A 280 -12.15 20.78 -0.16
CA TRP A 280 -12.26 21.73 0.94
C TRP A 280 -11.18 21.51 2.01
N GLY A 281 -10.23 20.61 1.74
CA GLY A 281 -9.18 20.20 2.68
C GLY A 281 -7.92 21.06 2.60
N PRO A 282 -6.96 20.83 3.50
CA PRO A 282 -5.67 21.54 3.51
C PRO A 282 -4.78 21.23 2.29
N PHE A 283 -5.17 20.23 1.50
CA PHE A 283 -4.50 19.78 0.28
C PHE A 283 -5.37 19.98 -0.96
N ALA A 284 -6.45 20.75 -0.86
CA ALA A 284 -7.30 21.06 -2.00
C ALA A 284 -6.45 21.67 -3.12
N GLN A 285 -6.53 21.08 -4.31
CA GLN A 285 -5.94 21.70 -5.48
C GLN A 285 -6.79 22.94 -5.79
N THR A 286 -6.26 24.13 -5.50
CA THR A 286 -6.83 25.36 -6.04
C THR A 286 -6.79 25.21 -7.54
N GLY A 287 -7.95 25.03 -8.17
CA GLY A 287 -8.04 24.88 -9.62
C GLY A 287 -7.19 25.98 -10.25
N SER A 288 -6.30 25.59 -11.16
CA SER A 288 -5.73 26.53 -12.11
C SER A 288 -6.92 27.20 -12.79
N GLY A 289 -7.30 28.39 -12.30
CA GLY A 289 -8.26 29.25 -12.94
C GLY A 289 -7.76 29.47 -14.36
N GLY A 290 -8.44 28.85 -15.31
CA GLY A 290 -8.29 29.20 -16.70
C GLY A 290 -8.77 30.62 -16.89
N ALA A 291 -7.93 31.42 -17.55
CA ALA A 291 -8.14 32.77 -18.06
C ALA A 291 -8.34 33.89 -17.02
#